data_AF-A0A8T6YD44-F1
#
_entry.id   AF-A0A8T6YD44-F1
#
_cell.length_a   1.000
_cell.length_b   1.000
_cell.length_c   1.000
_cell.angle_alpha   90.00
_cell.angle_beta   90.00
_cell.angle_gamma   90.00
#
_symmetry.space_group_name_H-M   'P 1'
#
loop_
_entity.id
_entity.type
_entity.pdbx_description
1 polymer ?
#
loop_
_entity_poly.entity_id
_entity_poly.type
_entity_poly.pdbx_seq_one_letter_code
_entity_poly.pdbx_strand_id
1 'polypeptide(L)' 'INWRAKPLTSLAVILELISHTTTASGLTVSAMADNNHYETGLKVTDEEIEKLNIMRNEFHGEWNYTIKPQSALL' A
#
# COMPACT_ATOMS: atom_id res chain seq x y z
N ILE A 1 12.03 3.16 18.45
CA ILE A 1 12.11 1.69 18.61
C ILE A 1 11.77 1.07 17.26
N ASN A 2 12.55 0.11 16.74
CA ASN A 2 12.26 -0.50 15.44
C ASN A 2 11.36 -1.73 15.58
N TRP A 3 10.58 -2.03 14.54
CA TRP A 3 9.52 -3.05 14.46
C TRP A 3 9.95 -4.53 14.70
N ARG A 4 11.26 -4.83 14.65
CA ARG A 4 11.76 -6.21 14.70
C ARG A 4 11.40 -6.91 16.01
N ALA A 5 10.76 -8.08 15.90
CA ALA A 5 10.36 -8.94 17.02
C ALA A 5 9.43 -8.27 18.07
N LYS A 6 8.69 -7.23 17.67
CA LYS A 6 7.65 -6.61 18.51
C LYS A 6 6.29 -7.20 18.13
N PRO A 7 5.51 -7.71 19.11
CA PRO A 7 4.17 -8.20 18.82
C PRO A 7 3.25 -7.04 18.43
N LEU A 8 2.44 -7.25 17.39
CA LEU A 8 1.49 -6.26 16.88
C LEU A 8 0.16 -6.37 17.64
N THR A 9 0.18 -5.96 18.92
CA THR A 9 -0.93 -6.21 19.86
C THR A 9 -2.10 -5.24 19.71
N SER A 10 -1.91 -4.11 19.04
CA SER A 10 -2.97 -3.12 18.80
C SER A 10 -2.65 -2.24 17.61
N LEU A 11 -3.66 -1.57 17.06
CA LEU A 11 -3.48 -0.57 16.00
C LEU A 11 -2.54 0.56 16.44
N ALA A 12 -2.66 1.02 17.69
CA ALA A 12 -1.76 2.03 18.25
C ALA A 12 -0.29 1.58 18.24
N VAL A 13 -0.02 0.33 18.64
CA VAL A 13 1.34 -0.26 18.59
C VAL A 13 1.84 -0.34 17.15
N ILE A 14 0.99 -0.73 16.20
CA ILE A 14 1.37 -0.77 14.78
C ILE A 14 1.76 0.61 14.27
N LEU A 15 0.93 1.63 14.54
CA LEU A 15 1.20 3.02 14.12
C LEU A 15 2.51 3.55 14.72
N GLU A 16 2.72 3.34 16.02
CA GLU A 16 3.95 3.73 16.71
C GLU A 16 5.18 3.08 16.05
N LEU A 17 5.14 1.77 15.82
CA LEU A 17 6.27 1.04 15.23
C LEU A 17 6.59 1.49 13.80
N ILE A 18 5.57 1.77 12.97
CA ILE A 18 5.77 2.28 11.60
C ILE A 18 6.37 3.69 11.64
N SER A 19 5.81 4.58 12.47
CA SER A 19 6.24 5.99 12.57
C SER A 19 7.69 6.17 13.05
N HIS A 20 8.25 5.15 13.70
CA HIS A 20 9.64 5.16 14.15
C HIS A 20 10.66 4.85 13.04
N THR A 21 10.21 4.61 11.81
CA THR A 21 11.09 4.30 10.68
C THR A 21 11.78 5.56 10.17
N THR A 22 13.12 5.55 10.18
CA THR A 22 13.96 6.61 9.60
C THR A 22 14.98 5.97 8.66
N THR A 23 15.13 6.50 7.44
CA THR A 23 16.15 6.03 6.49
C THR A 23 17.54 6.50 6.91
N ALA A 24 18.59 5.84 6.42
CA ALA A 24 19.97 6.29 6.65
C ALA A 24 20.24 7.72 6.11
N SER A 25 19.47 8.15 5.11
CA SER A 25 19.51 9.51 4.54
C SER A 25 18.66 10.53 5.32
N GLY A 26 17.97 10.13 6.39
CA GLY A 26 17.22 11.02 7.27
C GLY A 26 15.74 11.24 6.94
N LEU A 27 15.16 10.50 5.98
CA LEU A 27 13.72 10.56 5.74
C LEU A 27 12.97 9.88 6.89
N THR A 28 11.87 10.48 7.34
CA THR A 28 11.01 9.96 8.42
C THR A 28 9.66 9.54 7.88
N VAL A 29 9.02 8.59 8.56
CA VAL A 29 7.68 8.08 8.21
C VAL A 29 6.64 8.61 9.19
N SER A 30 5.53 9.13 8.67
CA SER A 30 4.32 9.41 9.45
C SER A 30 3.30 8.31 9.20
N ALA A 31 2.68 7.79 10.26
CA ALA A 31 1.65 6.77 10.19
C ALA A 31 0.37 7.27 10.89
N MET A 32 -0.78 7.05 10.26
CA MET A 32 -2.08 7.36 10.85
C MET A 32 -3.08 6.23 10.59
N ALA A 33 -4.04 6.07 11.50
CA ALA A 33 -5.19 5.23 11.23
C ALA A 33 -6.09 5.92 10.20
N ASP A 34 -6.40 5.19 9.13
CA ASP A 34 -7.48 5.58 8.25
C ASP A 34 -8.80 5.03 8.82
N ASN A 35 -9.71 5.93 9.20
CA ASN A 35 -11.01 5.60 9.76
C ASN A 35 -12.14 5.73 8.71
N ASN A 36 -11.80 5.94 7.44
CA ASN A 36 -12.78 5.96 6.38
C ASN A 36 -13.47 4.59 6.26
N HIS A 37 -14.76 4.62 5.96
CA HIS A 37 -15.49 3.42 5.61
C HIS A 37 -15.30 3.12 4.13
N TYR A 38 -14.86 1.91 3.82
CA TYR A 38 -14.72 1.43 2.46
C TYR A 38 -15.71 0.30 2.22
N GLU A 39 -16.62 0.52 1.28
CA GLU A 39 -17.60 -0.49 0.88
C GLU A 39 -16.87 -1.73 0.36
N THR A 40 -17.21 -2.88 0.94
CA THR A 40 -16.62 -4.18 0.56
C THR A 40 -17.47 -4.88 -0.49
N GLY A 41 -16.86 -5.77 -1.28
CA GLY A 41 -17.60 -6.57 -2.27
C GLY A 41 -18.00 -5.81 -3.53
N LEU A 42 -17.42 -4.62 -3.75
CA LEU A 42 -17.51 -3.93 -5.03
C LEU A 42 -16.95 -4.84 -6.13
N LYS A 43 -17.77 -5.10 -7.14
CA LYS A 43 -17.37 -5.86 -8.33
C LYS A 43 -16.87 -4.89 -9.38
N VAL A 44 -15.69 -5.18 -9.92
CA VAL A 44 -15.14 -4.55 -11.11
C VAL A 44 -15.18 -5.56 -12.23
N THR A 45 -15.48 -5.12 -13.44
CA THR A 45 -15.51 -6.03 -14.60
C THR A 45 -14.10 -6.32 -15.08
N ASP A 46 -13.92 -7.43 -15.81
CA ASP A 46 -12.63 -7.77 -16.39
C ASP A 46 -12.16 -6.67 -17.35
N GLU A 47 -13.09 -6.05 -18.09
CA GLU A 47 -12.79 -4.94 -19.00
C GLU A 47 -12.32 -3.67 -18.27
N GLU A 48 -12.79 -3.42 -17.05
CA GLU A 48 -12.30 -2.30 -16.23
C GLU A 48 -10.88 -2.53 -15.75
N ILE A 49 -10.56 -3.76 -15.34
CA ILE A 49 -9.21 -4.16 -14.94
C ILE A 49 -8.25 -4.14 -16.12
N GLU A 50 -8.67 -4.61 -17.30
CA GLU A 50 -7.85 -4.62 -18.52
C GLU A 50 -7.46 -3.21 -19.00
N LYS A 51 -8.29 -2.20 -18.72
CA LYS A 51 -7.96 -0.80 -19.03
C LYS A 51 -6.81 -0.26 -18.19
N LEU A 52 -6.54 -0.85 -17.02
CA LEU A 52 -5.47 -0.37 -16.14
C LEU A 52 -4.11 -0.65 -16.77
N ASN A 53 -3.22 0.35 -16.75
CA ASN A 53 -1.86 0.23 -17.23
C ASN A 53 -0.97 -0.45 -16.18
N ILE A 54 -1.22 -1.75 -15.95
CA ILE A 54 -0.51 -2.56 -14.95
C ILE A 54 0.68 -3.26 -15.59
N MET A 55 1.88 -2.94 -15.10
CA MET A 55 3.09 -3.71 -15.37
C MET A 55 3.37 -4.65 -14.20
N ARG A 56 3.28 -5.96 -14.44
CA ARG A 56 3.56 -6.99 -13.44
C ARG A 56 5.06 -7.24 -13.34
N ASN A 57 5.56 -7.44 -12.12
CA ASN A 57 6.95 -7.82 -11.88
C ASN A 57 7.16 -9.30 -12.26
N GLU A 58 8.38 -9.67 -12.67
CA GLU A 58 8.75 -11.06 -12.93
C GLU A 58 8.71 -11.92 -11.66
N PHE A 59 9.03 -11.33 -10.52
CA PHE A 59 8.94 -11.97 -9.21
C PHE A 59 7.58 -11.67 -8.57
N HIS A 60 6.71 -12.69 -8.51
CA HIS A 60 5.37 -12.60 -7.92
C HIS A 60 4.54 -11.42 -8.46
N GLY A 61 4.39 -11.33 -9.79
CA GLY A 61 3.66 -10.26 -10.47
C GLY A 61 2.17 -10.15 -10.14
N GLU A 62 1.61 -11.16 -9.49
CA GLU A 62 0.29 -11.15 -8.87
C GLU A 62 0.22 -10.23 -7.64
N TRP A 63 1.34 -10.00 -6.95
CA TRP A 63 1.45 -9.13 -5.78
C TRP A 63 2.29 -7.88 -6.06
N ASN A 64 3.35 -8.03 -6.85
CA ASN A 64 4.32 -6.99 -7.15
C ASN A 64 4.03 -6.43 -8.54
N TYR A 65 3.37 -5.29 -8.60
CA TYR A 65 3.05 -4.64 -9.86
C TYR A 65 3.21 -3.11 -9.74
N THR A 66 3.36 -2.47 -10.89
CA THR A 66 3.35 -1.00 -11.03
C THR A 66 2.15 -0.61 -11.85
N ILE A 67 1.29 0.26 -11.30
CA ILE A 67 0.24 0.91 -12.06
C ILE A 67 0.79 2.23 -12.59
N LYS A 68 0.84 2.38 -13.91
CA LYS A 68 1.25 3.62 -14.57
C LYS A 68 0.03 4.50 -14.83
N PRO A 69 0.20 5.83 -14.99
CA PRO A 69 -0.86 6.69 -15.47
C PRO A 69 -1.41 6.13 -16.78
N GLN A 70 -2.74 6.09 -16.88
CA GLN A 70 -3.40 5.95 -18.16
C GLN A 70 -3.25 7.30 -18.86
N SER A 71 -2.77 7.31 -20.11
CA SER A 71 -2.87 8.52 -20.92
C SER A 71 -4.34 8.95 -20.90
N ALA A 72 -4.60 10.20 -20.51
CA ALA A 72 -5.96 10.72 -20.56
C ALA A 72 -6.49 10.45 -21.97
N LEU A 73 -7.65 9.78 -22.05
CA LEU A 73 -8.40 9.70 -23.29
C LEU A 73 -8.61 11.16 -23.75
N LEU A 74 -7.94 11.56 -24.83
CA LEU A 74 -8.32 12.74 -25.60
C LEU A 74 -9.67 12.48 -26.27
#